data_AF-A0A530M5B6-F1
#
_entry.id   AF-A0A530M5B6-F1
#
_cell.length_a   1.000
_cell.length_b   1.000
_cell.length_c   1.000
_cell.angle_alpha   90.00
_cell.angle_beta   90.00
_cell.angle_gamma   90.00
#
_symmetry.space_group_name_H-M   'P 1'
#
loop_
_entity.id
_entity.type
_entity.pdbx_description
1 polymer ?
#
loop_
_entity_poly.entity_id
_entity_poly.type
_entity_poly.pdbx_seq_one_letter_code
_entity_poly.pdbx_strand_id
1 'polypeptide(L)' 'MSSHSDAIKFAYWVPNVSGGLVISNIEQRTGWDIDYNRKLAQIAEANGFDYALSQIRFTAGYG' A
#
# COMPACT_ATOMS: atom_id res chain seq x y z
N MET A 1 10.75 36.06 7.40
CA MET A 1 11.08 34.66 7.08
C MET A 1 9.84 33.83 7.36
N SER A 2 9.08 33.46 6.32
CA SER A 2 7.92 32.57 6.48
C SER A 2 8.45 31.16 6.70
N SER A 3 8.22 30.56 7.86
CA SER A 3 8.48 29.13 8.05
C SER A 3 7.48 28.37 7.21
N HIS A 4 7.92 27.83 6.07
CA HIS A 4 7.14 26.82 5.36
C HIS A 4 7.21 25.55 6.21
N SER A 5 6.19 25.33 7.04
CA SER A 5 5.93 23.99 7.54
C SER A 5 5.53 23.15 6.33
N ASP A 6 6.42 22.27 5.87
CA ASP A 6 6.09 21.33 4.80
C ASP A 6 4.81 20.57 5.18
N ALA A 7 3.86 20.50 4.25
CA ALA A 7 2.61 19.78 4.46
C ALA A 7 2.90 18.29 4.71
N ILE A 8 2.19 17.69 5.68
CA ILE A 8 2.29 16.26 5.96
C ILE A 8 1.83 15.50 4.72
N LYS A 9 2.67 14.55 4.27
CA LYS A 9 2.40 13.68 3.12
C LYS A 9 1.81 12.36 3.58
N PHE A 10 0.88 11.83 2.80
CA PHE A 10 0.22 10.57 3.09
C PHE A 10 0.54 9.52 2.03
N ALA A 11 0.74 8.28 2.47
CA ALA A 11 1.02 7.14 1.61
C ALA A 11 0.28 5.90 2.12
N TYR A 12 0.06 4.91 1.25
CA TYR A 12 -0.55 3.65 1.62
C TYR A 12 0.33 2.45 1.26
N TRP A 13 0.15 1.35 1.99
CA TRP A 13 0.76 0.07 1.67
C TRP A 13 -0.09 -0.69 0.65
N VAL A 14 0.53 -1.06 -0.45
CA VAL A 14 -0.09 -1.85 -1.51
C VAL A 14 -0.25 -3.30 -1.00
N PRO A 15 -1.46 -3.87 -0.99
CA PRO A 15 -1.69 -5.28 -0.66
C PRO A 15 -1.23 -6.16 -1.83
N ASN A 16 0.07 -6.37 -1.91
CA ASN A 16 0.72 -7.11 -2.98
C ASN A 16 0.90 -8.61 -2.68
N VAL A 17 0.57 -9.04 -1.46
CA VAL A 17 0.51 -10.46 -1.07
C VAL A 17 -0.72 -10.69 -0.18
N SER A 18 -1.46 -11.76 -0.45
CA SER A 18 -2.51 -12.32 0.42
C SER A 18 -3.51 -11.30 1.00
N GLY A 19 -3.87 -10.26 0.24
CA GLY A 19 -4.89 -9.29 0.64
C GLY A 19 -4.47 -8.25 1.69
N GLY A 20 -3.20 -8.19 2.12
CA GLY A 20 -2.71 -7.18 3.07
C GLY A 20 -1.90 -7.77 4.22
N LEU A 21 -1.96 -7.14 5.39
CA LEU A 21 -1.10 -7.44 6.56
C LEU A 21 -1.78 -8.23 7.67
N VAL A 22 -3.08 -8.51 7.53
CA VAL A 22 -3.86 -9.19 8.56
C VAL A 22 -4.00 -10.66 8.18
N ILE A 23 -3.60 -11.53 9.09
CA ILE A 23 -3.83 -12.98 8.98
C ILE A 23 -4.99 -13.33 9.91
N SER A 24 -6.03 -13.95 9.36
CA SER A 24 -7.24 -14.31 10.07
C SER A 24 -7.89 -15.54 9.46
N ASN A 25 -8.68 -16.25 10.26
CA ASN A 25 -9.53 -17.36 9.81
C ASN A 25 -10.90 -16.88 9.29
N ILE A 26 -11.21 -15.59 9.44
CA ILE A 26 -12.42 -14.96 8.88
C ILE A 26 -12.17 -14.65 7.40
N GLU A 27 -13.21 -14.75 6.57
CA GLU A 27 -13.16 -14.42 5.15
C GLU A 27 -12.58 -13.01 4.91
N GLN A 28 -11.53 -12.94 4.09
CA GLN A 28 -10.91 -11.68 3.69
C GLN A 28 -11.78 -10.93 2.68
N ARG A 29 -11.88 -9.61 2.84
CA ARG A 29 -12.62 -8.72 1.93
C ARG A 29 -11.70 -7.88 1.05
N THR A 30 -10.42 -8.21 1.05
CA THR A 30 -9.35 -7.49 0.36
C THR A 30 -8.67 -8.44 -0.63
N GLY A 31 -8.36 -7.93 -1.82
CA GLY A 31 -7.66 -8.67 -2.86
C GLY A 31 -6.17 -8.31 -2.92
N TRP A 32 -5.45 -9.03 -3.78
CA TRP A 32 -4.05 -8.75 -4.12
C TRP A 32 -3.81 -8.72 -5.64
N ASP A 33 -4.85 -8.97 -6.44
CA ASP A 33 -4.76 -8.95 -7.89
C ASP A 33 -4.55 -7.53 -8.45
N ILE A 34 -4.24 -7.46 -9.74
CA ILE A 34 -3.93 -6.21 -10.43
C ILE A 34 -5.13 -5.25 -10.49
N ASP A 35 -6.34 -5.76 -10.67
CA ASP A 35 -7.53 -4.92 -10.81
C ASP A 35 -7.94 -4.32 -9.47
N TYR A 36 -7.84 -5.10 -8.40
CA TYR A 36 -8.01 -4.64 -7.03
C TYR A 36 -6.99 -3.55 -6.66
N ASN A 37 -5.71 -3.79 -6.96
CA ASN A 37 -4.65 -2.80 -6.69
C ASN A 37 -4.81 -1.54 -7.55
N ARG A 38 -5.24 -1.64 -8.81
CA ARG A 38 -5.58 -0.47 -9.64
C ARG A 38 -6.70 0.35 -9.03
N LYS A 39 -7.75 -0.30 -8.54
CA LYS A 39 -8.86 0.38 -7.85
C LYS A 39 -8.39 1.11 -6.60
N LEU A 40 -7.52 0.49 -5.79
CA LEU A 40 -6.96 1.15 -4.61
C LEU A 40 -6.09 2.37 -4.97
N ALA A 41 -5.27 2.27 -6.02
CA ALA A 41 -4.46 3.40 -6.48
C ALA A 41 -5.34 4.58 -6.91
N GLN A 42 -6.39 4.33 -7.68
CA GLN A 42 -7.34 5.37 -8.10
C GLN A 42 -8.05 6.04 -6.92
N ILE A 43 -8.44 5.26 -5.90
CA ILE A 43 -9.03 5.79 -4.66
C ILE A 43 -8.02 6.65 -3.91
N ALA A 44 -6.78 6.19 -3.78
CA ALA A 44 -5.72 6.92 -3.09
C ALA A 44 -5.42 8.27 -3.78
N GLU A 45 -5.28 8.26 -5.11
CA GLU A 45 -5.08 9.46 -5.93
C GLU A 45 -6.23 10.47 -5.76
N ALA A 46 -7.48 9.99 -5.80
CA ALA A 46 -8.66 10.84 -5.62
C ALA A 46 -8.77 11.46 -4.21
N ASN A 47 -8.08 10.90 -3.22
CA ASN A 47 -8.07 11.37 -1.83
C ASN A 47 -6.77 12.09 -1.43
N GLY A 48 -5.87 12.37 -2.39
CA GLY A 48 -4.66 13.15 -2.14
C GLY A 48 -3.51 12.39 -1.47
N PHE A 49 -3.46 11.06 -1.62
CA PHE A 49 -2.28 10.29 -1.26
C PHE A 49 -1.17 10.55 -2.27
N ASP A 50 0.01 10.90 -1.79
CA ASP A 50 1.16 11.24 -2.62
C ASP A 50 1.88 9.99 -3.16
N TYR A 51 1.85 8.89 -2.40
CA TYR A 51 2.66 7.71 -2.70
C TYR A 51 1.97 6.38 -2.33
N ALA A 52 2.47 5.31 -2.94
CA ALA A 52 2.15 3.93 -2.63
C ALA A 52 3.45 3.14 -2.38
N LEU A 53 3.46 2.27 -1.38
CA LEU A 53 4.61 1.42 -1.05
C LEU A 53 4.27 -0.05 -1.31
N SER A 54 5.02 -0.68 -2.23
CA SER A 54 4.94 -2.12 -2.53
C SER A 54 6.11 -2.85 -1.87
N GLN A 55 5.82 -3.68 -0.87
CA GLN A 55 6.83 -4.49 -0.16
C GLN A 55 7.31 -5.68 -1.00
N ILE A 56 8.60 -5.96 -1.03
CA ILE A 56 9.14 -7.15 -1.69
C ILE A 56 10.02 -7.92 -0.71
N ARG A 57 9.94 -9.26 -0.74
CA ARG A 57 10.81 -10.14 0.04
C ARG A 57 11.76 -10.87 -0.90
N PHE A 58 13.05 -10.59 -0.78
CA PHE A 58 14.10 -11.40 -1.38
C PHE A 58 14.62 -12.37 -0.33
N THR A 59 14.42 -13.67 -0.53
CA THR A 59 15.14 -14.70 0.23
C THR A 59 16.45 -15.01 -0.50
N ALA A 60 17.55 -14.38 -0.08
CA ALA A 60 18.88 -14.86 -0.42
C ALA A 60 19.19 -16.05 0.51
N GLY A 61 19.00 -17.27 0.02
CA GLY A 61 19.51 -18.46 0.69
C GLY A 61 21.02 -18.53 0.43
N TYR A 62 21.85 -18.22 1.42
CA TYR A 62 23.20 -18.78 1.46
C TYR A 62 23.03 -20.25 1.84
N GLY A 63 23.18 -21.12 0.85
CA GLY A 63 23.45 -22.55 1.07
C GLY A 63 24.88 -22.77 1.52
#